data_AF-A0A554NB32-F1
#
_entry.id   AF-A0A554NB32-F1
#
_cell.length_a   1.000
_cell.length_b   1.000
_cell.length_c   1.000
_cell.angle_alpha   90.00
_cell.angle_beta   90.00
_cell.angle_gamma   90.00
#
_symmetry.space_group_name_H-M   'P 1'
#
loop_
_entity.id
_entity.type
_entity.pdbx_description
1 polymer ?
#
loop_
_entity_poly.entity_id
_entity_poly.type
_entity_poly.pdbx_seq_one_letter_code
_entity_poly.pdbx_strand_id
1 'polypeptide(L)' 'MDIDLDDVTGEGGNKLKTSLPGVEVTTQLGDADPEELEALHRRQLELALEHAEEAKESTRM' A
#
# COMPACT_ATOMS: atom_id res chain seq x y z
N MET A 1 0.06 9.38 -9.72
CA MET A 1 0.32 8.49 -8.59
C MET A 1 1.42 9.18 -7.82
N ASP A 2 1.05 9.75 -6.68
CA ASP A 2 2.01 10.35 -5.75
C ASP A 2 2.31 9.25 -4.72
N ILE A 3 3.54 8.74 -4.77
CA ILE A 3 4.06 7.80 -3.78
C ILE A 3 4.87 8.65 -2.82
N ASP A 4 4.31 8.92 -1.64
CA ASP A 4 4.97 9.67 -0.60
C ASP A 4 5.77 8.71 0.28
N LEU A 5 7.10 8.84 0.24
CA LEU A 5 8.02 8.19 1.17
C LEU A 5 8.15 9.09 2.41
N ASP A 6 7.27 8.90 3.37
CA ASP A 6 7.27 9.63 4.64
C ASP A 6 8.34 9.04 5.58
N ASP A 7 9.51 9.67 5.62
CA ASP A 7 10.59 9.42 6.61
C ASP A 7 10.23 10.05 7.97
N VAL A 8 9.08 9.68 8.55
CA VAL A 8 8.57 10.31 9.78
C VAL A 8 8.66 9.35 10.96
N THR A 9 9.87 9.35 11.53
CA THR A 9 10.18 9.38 12.98
C THR A 9 9.44 8.40 13.90
N GLY A 10 10.11 7.30 14.22
CA GLY A 10 9.88 6.49 15.41
C GLY A 10 10.45 5.08 15.26
N GLU A 11 11.69 4.86 15.70
CA GLU A 11 12.34 3.53 15.85
C GLU A 11 12.18 2.57 14.64
N GLY A 12 13.04 2.74 13.62
CA GLY A 12 13.61 1.61 12.88
C GLY A 12 12.82 0.95 11.75
N GLY A 13 11.89 1.63 11.05
CA GLY A 13 11.19 1.01 9.92
C GLY A 13 10.95 1.91 8.72
N ASN A 14 11.13 1.33 7.53
CA ASN A 14 10.79 1.95 6.26
C ASN A 14 9.26 1.83 6.04
N LYS A 15 8.64 2.90 5.54
CA LYS A 15 7.18 2.98 5.34
C LYS A 15 6.85 3.53 3.95
N LEU A 16 5.94 2.86 3.24
CA LEU A 16 5.37 3.32 1.96
C LEU A 16 3.88 3.54 2.10
N LYS A 17 3.40 4.64 1.53
CA LYS A 17 1.97 4.97 1.46
C LYS A 17 1.60 5.26 0.02
N THR A 18 0.52 4.64 -0.45
CA THR A 18 -0.11 4.95 -1.74
C THR A 18 -1.60 5.20 -1.50
N SER A 19 -2.07 6.33 -2.03
CA SER A 19 -3.48 6.71 -2.00
C SER A 19 -4.03 6.79 -3.43
N LEU A 20 -5.10 6.05 -3.69
CA LEU A 20 -5.87 6.04 -4.94
C LEU A 20 -7.35 6.36 -4.64
N PRO A 21 -8.14 6.82 -5.62
CA PRO A 21 -9.56 7.09 -5.39
C PRO A 21 -10.31 5.85 -4.87
N GLY A 22 -10.70 5.90 -3.59
CA GLY A 22 -11.42 4.81 -2.91
C GLY A 22 -10.53 3.71 -2.29
N VAL A 23 -9.20 3.83 -2.37
CA VAL A 23 -8.25 2.84 -1.82
C VAL A 23 -7.06 3.55 -1.19
N GLU A 24 -6.77 3.27 0.08
CA GLU A 24 -5.55 3.72 0.76
C GLU A 24 -4.75 2.51 1.24
N VAL A 25 -3.49 2.41 0.83
CA VAL A 25 -2.59 1.32 1.21
C VAL A 25 -1.38 1.90 1.93
N THR A 26 -1.14 1.42 3.14
CA THR A 26 0.04 1.78 3.93
C THR A 26 0.79 0.51 4.29
N THR A 27 2.07 0.44 3.93
CA THR A 27 2.97 -0.67 4.24
C THR A 27 4.09 -0.15 5.11
N GLN A 28 4.34 -0.82 6.23
CA GLN A 28 5.46 -0.51 7.11
C GLN A 28 6.20 -1.80 7.42
N LEU A 29 7.53 -1.77 7.28
CA LEU A 29 8.38 -2.91 7.58
C LEU A 29 9.65 -2.42 8.29
N GLY A 30 9.87 -2.96 9.49
CA GLY A 30 11.08 -2.72 10.29
C GLY A 30 12.29 -3.39 9.65
N ASP A 31 13.44 -2.70 9.63
CA ASP A 31 14.72 -3.20 9.12
C ASP A 31 14.74 -3.75 7.67
N ALA A 32 13.72 -3.46 6.86
CA ALA A 32 13.65 -3.99 5.49
C ALA A 32 14.38 -3.14 4.46
N ASP A 33 14.97 -3.83 3.50
CA ASP A 33 15.54 -3.19 2.32
C ASP A 33 14.44 -2.46 1.53
N PRO A 34 14.72 -1.28 0.95
CA PRO A 34 13.74 -0.51 0.19
C PRO A 34 13.07 -1.33 -0.94
N GLU A 35 13.83 -2.21 -1.59
CA GLU A 35 13.33 -3.08 -2.67
C GLU A 35 12.31 -4.12 -2.15
N GLU A 36 12.56 -4.68 -0.96
CA GLU A 36 11.64 -5.63 -0.33
C GLU A 36 10.35 -4.93 0.11
N LEU A 37 10.48 -3.74 0.71
CA LEU A 37 9.33 -2.93 1.09
C LEU A 37 8.49 -2.54 -0.14
N GLU A 38 9.13 -2.15 -1.24
CA GLU A 38 8.43 -1.80 -2.49
C GLU A 38 7.74 -3.03 -3.11
N ALA A 39 8.39 -4.19 -3.10
CA ALA A 39 7.81 -5.44 -3.59
C ALA A 39 6.59 -5.85 -2.76
N LEU A 40 6.67 -5.74 -1.43
CA LEU A 40 5.54 -6.00 -0.53
C LEU A 40 4.41 -4.99 -0.74
N HIS A 41 4.75 -3.70 -0.84
CA HIS A 41 3.78 -2.64 -1.04
C HIS A 41 3.00 -2.81 -2.36
N ARG A 42 3.68 -3.18 -3.45
CA ARG A 42 3.02 -3.48 -4.73
C ARG A 42 2.02 -4.62 -4.62
N ARG A 43 2.37 -5.73 -3.96
CA ARG A 43 1.45 -6.85 -3.76
C ARG A 43 0.23 -6.45 -2.94
N GLN A 44 0.42 -5.64 -1.90
CA GLN A 44 -0.69 -5.13 -1.09
C GLN A 44 -1.58 -4.18 -1.89
N LEU A 45 -1.00 -3.37 -2.78
CA LEU A 45 -1.75 -2.50 -3.68
C LEU A 45 -2.57 -3.29 -4.70
N GLU A 46 -1.99 -4.30 -5.34
CA GLU A 46 -2.70 -5.19 -6.27
C GLU A 46 -3.89 -5.87 -5.60
N LEU A 47 -3.69 -6.42 -4.40
CA LEU A 47 -4.75 -7.03 -3.62
C LEU A 47 -5.86 -6.02 -3.29
N ALA A 48 -5.50 -4.83 -2.83
CA ALA A 48 -6.49 -3.80 -2.50
C ALA A 48 -7.30 -3.36 -3.72
N LEU A 49 -6.70 -3.36 -4.92
CA LEU A 49 -7.39 -3.06 -6.17
C LEU A 49 -8.33 -4.19 -6.60
N GLU A 50 -7.90 -5.45 -6.51
CA GLU A 50 -8.74 -6.62 -6.79
C GLU A 50 -10.00 -6.62 -5.90
N HIS A 51 -9.82 -6.46 -4.59
CA HIS A 51 -10.93 -6.37 -3.65
C HIS A 51 -11.85 -5.16 -3.93
N ALA A 52 -11.29 -4.03 -4.36
CA ALA A 52 -12.09 -2.86 -4.73
C ALA A 52 -12.90 -3.10 -6.02
N GLU A 53 -12.43 -3.96 -6.92
CA GLU A 53 -13.15 -4.38 -8.11
C GLU A 53 -14.27 -5.38 -7.77
N GLU A 54 -13.96 -6.41 -6.98
CA GLU A 54 -14.93 -7.39 -6.47
C GLU A 54 -16.05 -6.72 -5.66
N ALA A 55 -15.74 -5.71 -4.86
CA ALA A 55 -16.72 -4.95 -4.10
C ALA A 55 -17.69 -4.18 -5.01
N LYS A 56 -17.21 -3.66 -6.15
CA LYS A 56 -18.06 -3.00 -7.16
C LYS A 56 -18.93 -4.01 -7.90
N GLU A 57 -18.41 -5.19 -8.20
CA GLU A 57 -19.21 -6.26 -8.82
C GLU A 57 -20.27 -6.81 -7.86
N SER A 58 -19.91 -7.05 -6.59
CA SER A 58 -20.85 -7.55 -5.56
C SER A 58 -21.96 -6.56 -5.23
N THR A 59 -21.73 -5.25 -5.39
CA THR A 59 -22.76 -4.20 -5.25
C THR A 59 -23.70 -4.10 -6.45
N ARG A 60 -23.34 -4.68 -7.61
CA ARG A 60 -24.14 -4.61 -8.85
C ARG A 60 -25.10 -5.78 -9.05
N MET A 61 -25.05 -6.82 -8.21
CA MET A 61 -26.06 -7.90 -8.15
C MET A 61 -27.20 -7.54 -7.20
#